data_AF-A0A946E836-F1
#
_entry.id   AF-A0A946E836-F1
#
_cell.length_a   1.000
_cell.length_b   1.000
_cell.length_c   1.000
_cell.angle_alpha   90.00
_cell.angle_beta   90.00
_cell.angle_gamma   90.00
#
_symmetry.space_group_name_H-M   'P 1'
#
loop_
_entity.id
_entity.type
_entity.pdbx_description
1 polymer ?
#
loop_
_entity_poly.entity_id
_entity_poly.type
_entity_poly.pdbx_seq_one_letter_code
_entity_poly.pdbx_strand_id
1 'polypeptide(L)'
;MKKNYIRTLLITLLGTSNLYYSQSSTISLNENNCDAIISDIGTFFNNSAAGLPGYEIPKGSGIHAIYSAALWFGGPDASGMLKQVVPQYASASQDMWPGALTANGAATLPSPNPLGQTIWTISKTEIDNHIMNFSNPGYVAPTEILNWPAHGDTSVDQAFYLAPFIDMDANGYYNPLAGDYPCIKGDRAIYTITNDKGGLLGSGSYPIGIEVHYLFYQYNSTVEAINNTTFLDARIINRSTQTIYDYVTSFWADTDLGGPNDDHFGCDSLRNLMYTYNADNQDDDNLGLIGYGAGPPAIGIMCLNEKINSAGMFSNSGVYPYNDPSAPVEFHYVMNGKGQDGLPWLDDLGQPTRFMYSGDPNNPSEWSEYSNANTPGDRRMIMSVNKDNPLMPFEEFQLHFAIVYARDTNHLHSVEMLFDVADDVQDFYDSSHVDCQLNQLSVSEMSLDAITIFPNPTQNFINIKHPEDIIIERTELWSLDGKLVKRDLKPTQINLDGFSAGLYWFNLFTNQGIKTVKLLKID
;
A
#
# COMPACT_ATOMS: atom_id res chain seq x y z
N MET A 1 -11.91 -78.76 10.04
CA MET A 1 -10.84 -77.74 10.05
C MET A 1 -11.48 -76.38 10.28
N LYS A 2 -11.35 -75.81 11.49
CA LYS A 2 -11.90 -74.50 11.86
C LYS A 2 -10.99 -73.40 11.29
N LYS A 3 -11.51 -72.50 10.46
CA LYS A 3 -10.83 -71.25 10.06
C LYS A 3 -11.36 -70.12 10.94
N ASN A 4 -10.48 -69.54 11.74
CA ASN A 4 -10.71 -68.33 12.52
C ASN A 4 -10.68 -67.12 11.56
N TYR A 5 -11.72 -66.27 11.61
CA TYR A 5 -11.66 -64.94 11.02
C TYR A 5 -11.44 -63.93 12.16
N ILE A 6 -10.23 -63.39 12.22
CA ILE A 6 -9.90 -62.20 13.01
C ILE A 6 -10.45 -61.00 12.24
N ARG A 7 -11.41 -60.28 12.83
CA ARG A 7 -11.84 -58.97 12.33
C ARG A 7 -10.84 -57.93 12.82
N THR A 8 -9.96 -57.48 11.94
CA THR A 8 -9.12 -56.30 12.18
C THR A 8 -10.00 -55.06 12.01
N LEU A 9 -10.29 -54.38 13.11
CA LEU A 9 -10.93 -53.07 13.12
C LEU A 9 -9.84 -52.03 12.79
N LEU A 10 -9.81 -51.53 11.56
CA LEU A 10 -9.00 -50.36 11.20
C LEU A 10 -9.67 -49.14 11.83
N ILE A 11 -9.10 -48.63 12.92
CA ILE A 11 -9.44 -47.30 13.43
C ILE A 11 -8.59 -46.31 12.64
N THR A 12 -9.17 -45.72 11.61
CA THR A 12 -8.61 -44.54 10.95
C THR A 12 -8.69 -43.38 11.94
N LEU A 13 -7.55 -43.04 12.55
CA LEU A 13 -7.38 -41.80 13.29
C LEU A 13 -7.40 -40.67 12.25
N LEU A 14 -8.59 -40.10 12.00
CA LEU A 14 -8.72 -38.84 11.29
C LEU A 14 -8.16 -37.76 12.22
N GLY A 15 -6.86 -37.50 12.08
CA GLY A 15 -6.27 -36.25 12.57
C GLY A 15 -6.88 -35.12 11.75
N THR A 16 -7.94 -34.50 12.26
CA THR A 16 -8.39 -33.20 11.77
C THR A 16 -7.31 -32.20 12.14
N SER A 17 -6.34 -31.98 11.25
CA SER A 17 -5.63 -30.71 11.22
C SER A 17 -6.70 -29.65 10.95
N ASN A 18 -7.06 -28.87 11.97
CA ASN A 18 -7.77 -27.62 11.76
C ASN A 18 -6.81 -26.70 10.99
N LEU A 19 -6.83 -26.81 9.66
CA LEU A 19 -6.38 -25.72 8.80
C LEU A 19 -7.45 -24.65 8.97
N TYR A 20 -7.20 -23.71 9.88
CA TYR A 20 -7.94 -22.45 9.91
C TYR A 20 -7.56 -21.71 8.62
N TYR A 21 -8.30 -21.97 7.55
CA TYR A 21 -8.32 -21.07 6.42
C TYR A 21 -8.96 -19.78 6.92
N SER A 22 -8.19 -18.69 6.98
CA SER A 22 -8.83 -17.38 6.97
C SER A 22 -9.42 -17.22 5.56
N GLN A 23 -10.74 -17.26 5.44
CA GLN A 23 -11.42 -16.90 4.20
C GLN A 23 -11.10 -15.43 3.92
N SER A 24 -10.49 -15.12 2.78
CA SER A 24 -10.30 -13.74 2.33
C SER A 24 -11.65 -13.16 1.91
N SER A 25 -11.89 -11.90 2.25
CA SER A 25 -13.06 -11.14 1.80
C SER A 25 -12.69 -10.31 0.57
N THR A 26 -13.64 -10.14 -0.35
CA THR A 26 -13.48 -9.33 -1.56
C THR A 26 -14.74 -8.53 -1.85
N ILE A 27 -14.59 -7.33 -2.42
CA ILE A 27 -15.70 -6.51 -2.91
C ILE A 27 -15.32 -5.78 -4.20
N SER A 28 -16.30 -5.42 -5.02
CA SER A 28 -16.09 -4.65 -6.26
C SER A 28 -16.27 -3.14 -6.02
N LEU A 29 -15.29 -2.35 -6.48
CA LEU A 29 -15.41 -0.90 -6.67
C LEU A 29 -15.82 -0.60 -8.10
N ASN A 30 -17.05 -0.15 -8.29
CA ASN A 30 -17.64 -0.04 -9.62
C ASN A 30 -18.55 1.18 -9.82
N GLU A 31 -18.11 2.33 -9.32
CA GLU A 31 -18.82 3.61 -9.43
C GLU A 31 -18.69 4.24 -10.81
N ASN A 32 -17.51 4.12 -11.44
CA ASN A 32 -17.23 4.71 -12.76
C ASN A 32 -17.14 3.63 -13.86
N ASN A 33 -16.39 3.86 -14.94
CA ASN A 33 -16.27 2.90 -16.03
C ASN A 33 -15.37 1.68 -15.70
N CYS A 34 -14.80 1.61 -14.50
CA CYS A 34 -13.99 0.48 -14.03
C CYS A 34 -14.82 -0.42 -13.10
N ASP A 35 -14.54 -1.72 -13.08
CA ASP A 35 -14.89 -2.63 -11.97
C ASP A 35 -13.61 -3.23 -11.39
N ALA A 36 -13.30 -2.89 -10.15
CA ALA A 36 -12.06 -3.27 -9.49
C ALA A 36 -12.32 -4.12 -8.24
N ILE A 37 -11.86 -5.36 -8.24
CA ILE A 37 -11.96 -6.26 -7.09
C ILE A 37 -10.91 -5.89 -6.04
N ILE A 38 -11.35 -5.52 -4.86
CA ILE A 38 -10.51 -5.19 -3.70
C ILE A 38 -10.65 -6.30 -2.66
N SER A 39 -9.53 -6.78 -2.13
CA SER A 39 -9.50 -7.79 -1.06
C SER A 39 -8.99 -7.22 0.26
N ASP A 40 -9.21 -7.97 1.34
CA ASP A 40 -8.71 -7.66 2.68
C ASP A 40 -7.36 -8.33 3.02
N ILE A 41 -6.68 -8.89 2.02
CA ILE A 41 -5.39 -9.59 2.19
C ILE A 41 -4.24 -8.91 1.44
N GLY A 42 -4.39 -7.63 1.06
CA GLY A 42 -3.31 -6.83 0.47
C GLY A 42 -2.93 -7.19 -0.98
N THR A 43 -3.66 -8.12 -1.60
CA THR A 43 -3.60 -8.39 -3.05
C THR A 43 -4.92 -7.95 -3.69
N PHE A 44 -4.85 -7.13 -4.72
CA PHE A 44 -6.00 -6.52 -5.39
C PHE A 44 -6.12 -7.03 -6.82
N PHE A 45 -7.27 -6.76 -7.43
CA PHE A 45 -7.56 -7.05 -8.83
C PHE A 45 -7.45 -8.53 -9.20
N ASN A 46 -7.58 -9.42 -8.23
CA ASN A 46 -7.45 -10.86 -8.43
C ASN A 46 -8.73 -11.59 -7.97
N ASN A 47 -9.43 -12.24 -8.90
CA ASN A 47 -10.59 -13.06 -8.60
C ASN A 47 -10.16 -14.52 -8.34
N SER A 48 -9.51 -14.75 -7.19
CA SER A 48 -8.98 -16.07 -6.83
C SER A 48 -10.05 -17.16 -6.70
N ALA A 49 -11.30 -16.79 -6.38
CA ALA A 49 -12.42 -17.72 -6.31
C ALA A 49 -12.77 -18.32 -7.68
N ALA A 50 -12.64 -17.52 -8.75
CA ALA A 50 -12.89 -17.94 -10.12
C ALA A 50 -11.61 -18.29 -10.91
N GLY A 51 -10.43 -17.97 -10.38
CA GLY A 51 -9.15 -18.07 -11.10
C GLY A 51 -9.05 -17.08 -12.26
N LEU A 52 -9.67 -15.90 -12.13
CA LEU A 52 -9.78 -14.89 -13.19
C LEU A 52 -9.12 -13.57 -12.77
N PRO A 53 -8.79 -12.69 -13.75
CA PRO A 53 -8.49 -11.29 -13.48
C PRO A 53 -9.62 -10.58 -12.72
N GLY A 54 -9.32 -9.43 -12.13
CA GLY A 54 -10.25 -8.68 -11.30
C GLY A 54 -10.23 -7.16 -11.48
N TYR A 55 -9.55 -6.64 -12.50
CA TYR A 55 -9.70 -5.24 -12.95
C TYR A 55 -10.32 -5.21 -14.35
N GLU A 56 -11.62 -4.96 -14.42
CA GLU A 56 -12.39 -4.91 -15.65
C GLU A 56 -12.56 -3.47 -16.13
N ILE A 57 -12.22 -3.21 -17.39
CA ILE A 57 -12.47 -1.92 -18.02
C ILE A 57 -12.58 -2.09 -19.55
N PRO A 58 -13.63 -1.60 -20.23
CA PRO A 58 -14.83 -1.00 -19.66
C PRO A 58 -15.63 -1.99 -18.82
N LYS A 59 -16.21 -1.52 -17.72
CA LYS A 59 -17.09 -2.29 -16.85
C LYS A 59 -18.27 -2.89 -17.63
N GLY A 60 -18.52 -4.17 -17.42
CA GLY A 60 -19.57 -4.96 -18.10
C GLY A 60 -19.16 -5.52 -19.47
N SER A 61 -17.90 -5.35 -19.89
CA SER A 61 -17.36 -5.93 -21.13
C SER A 61 -16.96 -7.41 -20.97
N GLY A 62 -16.61 -7.84 -19.76
CA GLY A 62 -15.96 -9.12 -19.48
C GLY A 62 -14.46 -9.16 -19.83
N ILE A 63 -13.88 -8.04 -20.27
CA ILE A 63 -12.48 -7.90 -20.66
C ILE A 63 -11.73 -7.18 -19.54
N HIS A 64 -10.54 -7.68 -19.19
CA HIS A 64 -9.79 -7.22 -18.02
C HIS A 64 -8.42 -6.70 -18.43
N ALA A 65 -7.92 -5.70 -17.69
CA ALA A 65 -6.62 -5.09 -17.96
C ALA A 65 -5.52 -5.50 -16.97
N ILE A 66 -5.90 -5.96 -15.76
CA ILE A 66 -4.95 -6.34 -14.70
C ILE A 66 -5.42 -7.64 -14.04
N TYR A 67 -4.51 -8.62 -13.93
CA TYR A 67 -4.77 -9.92 -13.31
C TYR A 67 -4.60 -9.91 -11.79
N SER A 68 -3.62 -9.14 -11.31
CA SER A 68 -3.33 -8.97 -9.89
C SER A 68 -2.49 -7.73 -9.66
N ALA A 69 -2.63 -7.08 -8.51
CA ALA A 69 -1.77 -5.98 -8.09
C ALA A 69 -1.57 -5.97 -6.58
N ALA A 70 -0.46 -5.43 -6.12
CA ALA A 70 -0.19 -5.27 -4.70
C ALA A 70 0.89 -4.21 -4.43
N LEU A 71 0.95 -3.73 -3.19
CA LEU A 71 2.09 -2.96 -2.71
C LEU A 71 3.08 -3.88 -2.00
N TRP A 72 4.36 -3.72 -2.33
CA TRP A 72 5.49 -4.37 -1.66
C TRP A 72 6.20 -3.37 -0.78
N PHE A 73 6.73 -3.82 0.35
CA PHE A 73 7.38 -2.96 1.33
C PHE A 73 8.65 -3.63 1.83
N GLY A 74 9.74 -2.90 2.01
CA GLY A 74 10.94 -3.53 2.53
C GLY A 74 12.15 -2.64 2.75
N GLY A 75 13.07 -3.17 3.56
CA GLY A 75 14.38 -2.59 3.83
C GLY A 75 15.09 -3.36 4.96
N PRO A 76 16.41 -3.18 5.12
CA PRO A 76 17.15 -3.74 6.24
C PRO A 76 16.79 -3.10 7.59
N ASP A 77 16.75 -3.89 8.65
CA ASP A 77 16.74 -3.38 10.03
C ASP A 77 18.14 -2.93 10.49
N ALA A 78 18.25 -2.45 11.73
CA ALA A 78 19.52 -1.98 12.32
C ALA A 78 20.64 -3.04 12.38
N SER A 79 20.30 -4.34 12.26
CA SER A 79 21.26 -5.45 12.20
C SER A 79 21.65 -5.84 10.78
N GLY A 80 21.07 -5.19 9.77
CA GLY A 80 21.21 -5.53 8.35
C GLY A 80 20.32 -6.70 7.91
N MET A 81 19.37 -7.14 8.76
CA MET A 81 18.44 -8.20 8.39
C MET A 81 17.33 -7.61 7.52
N LEU A 82 17.13 -8.18 6.33
CA LEU A 82 16.07 -7.77 5.43
C LEU A 82 14.69 -8.06 6.05
N LYS A 83 13.88 -7.02 6.20
CA LYS A 83 12.46 -7.09 6.54
C LYS A 83 11.66 -6.66 5.32
N GLN A 84 10.72 -7.47 4.87
CA GLN A 84 9.91 -7.13 3.70
C GLN A 84 8.64 -7.96 3.62
N VAL A 85 7.72 -7.46 2.81
CA VAL A 85 6.36 -7.91 2.62
C VAL A 85 6.06 -7.78 1.14
N VAL A 86 5.82 -8.90 0.44
CA VAL A 86 5.72 -8.94 -1.03
C VAL A 86 4.52 -9.78 -1.50
N PRO A 87 3.28 -9.36 -1.19
CA PRO A 87 2.07 -10.00 -1.72
C PRO A 87 2.04 -9.96 -3.25
N GLN A 88 1.64 -11.06 -3.90
CA GLN A 88 1.57 -11.15 -5.36
C GLN A 88 0.20 -11.65 -5.83
N TYR A 89 -0.16 -12.86 -5.41
CA TYR A 89 -1.42 -13.50 -5.80
C TYR A 89 -2.19 -13.90 -4.55
N ALA A 90 -3.52 -13.82 -4.62
CA ALA A 90 -4.36 -14.30 -3.53
C ALA A 90 -4.26 -15.84 -3.46
N SER A 91 -3.40 -16.31 -2.56
CA SER A 91 -3.08 -17.72 -2.38
C SER A 91 -2.90 -18.06 -0.90
N ALA A 92 -2.73 -19.34 -0.57
CA ALA A 92 -2.42 -19.77 0.79
C ALA A 92 -1.06 -19.25 1.32
N SER A 93 -0.19 -18.75 0.43
CA SER A 93 1.11 -18.18 0.76
C SER A 93 1.04 -16.65 0.68
N GLN A 94 0.23 -16.05 1.57
CA GLN A 94 0.06 -14.60 1.64
C GLN A 94 1.08 -13.94 2.58
N ASP A 95 1.38 -12.67 2.32
CA ASP A 95 2.25 -11.85 3.16
C ASP A 95 1.47 -10.85 4.02
N MET A 96 0.15 -10.75 3.80
CA MET A 96 -0.72 -9.77 4.42
C MET A 96 -2.01 -10.41 4.95
N TRP A 97 -2.54 -9.87 6.04
CA TRP A 97 -3.76 -10.31 6.72
C TRP A 97 -4.65 -9.11 7.05
N PRO A 98 -5.96 -9.30 7.14
CA PRO A 98 -6.87 -8.23 7.51
C PRO A 98 -6.71 -7.81 8.98
N GLY A 99 -6.97 -6.53 9.25
CA GLY A 99 -7.12 -5.96 10.58
C GLY A 99 -5.98 -5.04 11.02
N ALA A 100 -6.27 -4.18 11.99
CA ALA A 100 -5.31 -3.27 12.60
C ALA A 100 -4.50 -3.96 13.71
N LEU A 101 -3.21 -3.65 13.78
CA LEU A 101 -2.27 -4.14 14.80
C LEU A 101 -2.40 -3.34 16.09
N THR A 102 -1.80 -3.88 17.16
CA THR A 102 -1.53 -3.10 18.36
C THR A 102 -0.52 -1.98 18.11
N ALA A 103 -0.78 -0.80 18.66
CA ALA A 103 0.03 0.41 18.56
C ALA A 103 1.00 0.59 19.74
N ASN A 104 1.30 -0.48 20.49
CA ASN A 104 2.21 -0.49 21.64
C ASN A 104 3.67 -0.88 21.27
N GLY A 105 3.98 -1.03 19.98
CA GLY A 105 5.30 -1.42 19.48
C GLY A 105 5.53 -2.92 19.35
N ALA A 106 4.65 -3.74 19.92
CA ALA A 106 4.67 -5.20 19.71
C ALA A 106 4.16 -5.58 18.32
N ALA A 107 3.34 -4.72 17.71
CA ALA A 107 2.74 -4.91 16.38
C ALA A 107 2.06 -6.29 16.29
N THR A 108 1.22 -6.63 17.25
CA THR A 108 0.51 -7.92 17.27
C THR A 108 -0.88 -7.76 16.67
N LEU A 109 -1.35 -8.76 15.92
CA LEU A 109 -2.71 -8.77 15.39
C LEU A 109 -3.69 -9.27 16.47
N PRO A 110 -4.63 -8.43 16.95
CA PRO A 110 -5.64 -8.88 17.91
C PRO A 110 -6.56 -9.94 17.29
N SER A 111 -6.90 -10.97 18.08
CA SER A 111 -7.77 -12.07 17.66
C SER A 111 -8.80 -12.39 18.76
N PRO A 112 -10.12 -12.36 18.46
CA PRO A 112 -10.73 -12.01 17.17
C PRO A 112 -10.49 -10.55 16.77
N ASN A 113 -10.68 -10.22 15.48
CA ASN A 113 -10.59 -8.85 14.98
C ASN A 113 -11.62 -7.95 15.72
N PRO A 114 -11.18 -6.94 16.48
CA PRO A 114 -12.08 -6.08 17.27
C PRO A 114 -13.09 -5.29 16.41
N LEU A 115 -12.73 -5.00 15.16
CA LEU A 115 -13.57 -4.23 14.24
C LEU A 115 -14.77 -5.02 13.69
N GLY A 116 -14.80 -6.35 13.86
CA GLY A 116 -15.89 -7.22 13.43
C GLY A 116 -16.05 -7.38 11.90
N GLN A 117 -15.43 -6.52 11.10
CA GLN A 117 -15.36 -6.58 9.65
C GLN A 117 -13.98 -6.09 9.16
N THR A 118 -13.71 -6.27 7.87
CA THR A 118 -12.37 -6.04 7.27
C THR A 118 -12.39 -5.15 6.03
N ILE A 119 -13.57 -4.91 5.47
CA ILE A 119 -13.81 -4.07 4.30
C ILE A 119 -15.00 -3.16 4.62
N TRP A 120 -14.88 -1.87 4.29
CA TRP A 120 -15.93 -0.88 4.43
C TRP A 120 -16.15 -0.17 3.11
N THR A 121 -17.40 -0.06 2.68
CA THR A 121 -17.78 0.62 1.45
C THR A 121 -18.68 1.78 1.78
N ILE A 122 -18.48 2.93 1.14
CA ILE A 122 -19.31 4.10 1.36
C ILE A 122 -19.37 4.94 0.09
N SER A 123 -20.55 5.49 -0.20
CA SER A 123 -20.75 6.45 -1.27
C SER A 123 -20.94 7.87 -0.74
N LYS A 124 -20.53 8.85 -1.54
CA LYS A 124 -20.81 10.26 -1.29
C LYS A 124 -22.31 10.52 -1.16
N THR A 125 -23.14 9.81 -1.92
CA THR A 125 -24.60 9.94 -1.86
C THR A 125 -25.15 9.53 -0.49
N GLU A 126 -24.64 8.45 0.11
CA GLU A 126 -25.03 8.03 1.46
C GLU A 126 -24.62 9.07 2.51
N ILE A 127 -23.41 9.62 2.38
CA ILE A 127 -22.90 10.69 3.25
C ILE A 127 -23.75 11.96 3.11
N ASP A 128 -24.01 12.44 1.90
CA ASP A 128 -24.82 13.63 1.65
C ASP A 128 -26.23 13.47 2.22
N ASN A 129 -26.83 12.29 2.04
CA ASN A 129 -28.14 11.98 2.62
C ASN A 129 -28.11 12.00 4.15
N HIS A 130 -27.04 11.49 4.78
CA HIS A 130 -26.85 11.55 6.22
C HIS A 130 -26.73 12.99 6.73
N ILE A 131 -25.85 13.79 6.12
CA ILE A 131 -25.65 15.21 6.47
C ILE A 131 -26.98 15.97 6.44
N MET A 132 -27.83 15.72 5.45
CA MET A 132 -29.12 16.41 5.33
C MET A 132 -30.19 15.94 6.31
N ASN A 133 -30.11 14.70 6.82
CA ASN A 133 -31.25 14.05 7.49
C ASN A 133 -30.97 13.49 8.89
N PHE A 134 -29.73 13.48 9.39
CA PHE A 134 -29.40 12.86 10.68
C PHE A 134 -30.27 13.36 11.86
N SER A 135 -30.68 14.64 11.83
CA SER A 135 -31.52 15.26 12.87
C SER A 135 -33.03 15.01 12.70
N ASN A 136 -33.47 14.41 11.59
CA ASN A 136 -34.90 14.24 11.28
C ASN A 136 -35.49 13.06 12.06
N PRO A 137 -36.64 13.24 12.76
CA PRO A 137 -37.29 12.14 13.45
C PRO A 137 -37.64 10.98 12.50
N GLY A 138 -37.11 9.79 12.79
CA GLY A 138 -37.35 8.57 12.00
C GLY A 138 -36.32 8.28 10.91
N TYR A 139 -35.32 9.16 10.71
CA TYR A 139 -34.15 8.82 9.91
C TYR A 139 -33.33 7.71 10.60
N VAL A 140 -32.79 6.79 9.81
CA VAL A 140 -31.90 5.73 10.25
C VAL A 140 -30.65 5.80 9.39
N ALA A 141 -29.50 5.99 10.03
CA ALA A 141 -28.22 6.02 9.33
C ALA A 141 -27.93 4.66 8.65
N PRO A 142 -27.40 4.65 7.42
CA PRO A 142 -26.93 3.44 6.76
C PRO A 142 -25.91 2.68 7.60
N THR A 143 -25.84 1.35 7.42
CA THR A 143 -24.90 0.49 8.14
C THR A 143 -23.45 0.85 7.87
N GLU A 144 -23.17 1.35 6.68
CA GLU A 144 -21.87 1.79 6.17
C GLU A 144 -21.34 2.97 6.98
N ILE A 145 -22.22 3.89 7.38
CA ILE A 145 -21.91 5.02 8.26
C ILE A 145 -21.83 4.54 9.71
N LEU A 146 -22.81 3.76 10.18
CA LEU A 146 -22.83 3.27 11.56
C LEU A 146 -21.60 2.44 11.94
N ASN A 147 -21.07 1.65 10.99
CA ASN A 147 -19.97 0.73 11.22
C ASN A 147 -18.62 1.25 10.68
N TRP A 148 -18.54 2.51 10.25
CA TRP A 148 -17.28 3.09 9.78
C TRP A 148 -16.18 2.94 10.85
N PRO A 149 -14.98 2.46 10.50
CA PRO A 149 -13.98 2.07 11.48
C PRO A 149 -13.15 3.29 11.89
N ALA A 150 -13.81 4.39 12.28
CA ALA A 150 -13.13 5.60 12.73
C ALA A 150 -12.19 5.32 13.91
N HIS A 151 -12.61 4.38 14.79
CA HIS A 151 -11.87 4.05 16.01
C HIS A 151 -11.46 2.59 16.12
N GLY A 152 -10.25 2.37 16.63
CA GLY A 152 -9.79 1.07 17.11
C GLY A 152 -10.12 0.83 18.58
N ASP A 153 -10.04 -0.43 18.99
CA ASP A 153 -10.27 -0.82 20.38
C ASP A 153 -9.01 -0.62 21.24
N THR A 154 -8.99 0.48 22.00
CA THR A 154 -7.88 0.82 22.89
C THR A 154 -7.71 -0.14 24.07
N SER A 155 -8.71 -0.97 24.40
CA SER A 155 -8.59 -1.97 25.47
C SER A 155 -7.70 -3.15 25.07
N VAL A 156 -7.44 -3.31 23.77
CA VAL A 156 -6.50 -4.26 23.19
C VAL A 156 -5.33 -3.56 22.49
N ASP A 157 -5.01 -2.33 22.92
CA ASP A 157 -3.89 -1.52 22.44
C ASP A 157 -3.96 -1.14 20.94
N GLN A 158 -5.11 -1.08 20.29
CA GLN A 158 -5.21 -0.51 18.93
C GLN A 158 -5.11 1.03 18.96
N ALA A 159 -4.66 1.61 17.84
CA ALA A 159 -4.70 3.06 17.67
C ALA A 159 -6.14 3.58 17.75
N PHE A 160 -6.34 4.68 18.48
CA PHE A 160 -7.68 5.23 18.67
C PHE A 160 -8.27 5.80 17.38
N TYR A 161 -7.47 6.38 16.48
CA TYR A 161 -7.93 6.81 15.16
C TYR A 161 -7.42 5.84 14.10
N LEU A 162 -8.35 5.24 13.36
CA LEU A 162 -8.06 4.33 12.26
C LEU A 162 -8.47 4.97 10.94
N ALA A 163 -9.77 5.08 10.65
CA ALA A 163 -10.27 5.70 9.43
C ALA A 163 -10.64 7.19 9.61
N PRO A 164 -10.46 8.01 8.56
CA PRO A 164 -10.82 9.43 8.58
C PRO A 164 -12.33 9.65 8.67
N PHE A 165 -12.75 10.66 9.44
CA PHE A 165 -14.13 11.08 9.58
C PHE A 165 -14.22 12.58 9.84
N ILE A 166 -15.40 13.16 9.58
CA ILE A 166 -15.73 14.52 9.98
C ILE A 166 -16.49 14.46 11.30
N ASP A 167 -15.89 15.07 12.32
CA ASP A 167 -16.45 15.25 13.66
C ASP A 167 -17.25 16.57 13.71
N MET A 168 -18.57 16.46 13.80
CA MET A 168 -19.48 17.61 13.72
C MET A 168 -19.59 18.38 15.03
N ASP A 169 -19.37 17.72 16.17
CA ASP A 169 -19.45 18.35 17.48
C ASP A 169 -18.07 18.62 18.12
N ALA A 170 -16.99 18.23 17.43
CA ALA A 170 -15.59 18.43 17.77
C ALA A 170 -15.19 17.80 19.11
N ASN A 171 -15.83 16.67 19.48
CA ASN A 171 -15.56 15.96 20.73
C ASN A 171 -14.42 14.91 20.60
N GLY A 172 -13.97 14.61 19.39
CA GLY A 172 -12.92 13.65 19.05
C GLY A 172 -13.40 12.20 18.86
N TYR A 173 -14.70 11.93 18.99
CA TYR A 173 -15.33 10.61 18.91
C TYR A 173 -16.34 10.55 17.78
N TYR A 174 -16.25 9.50 16.97
CA TYR A 174 -17.17 9.21 15.90
C TYR A 174 -18.52 8.74 16.43
N ASN A 175 -19.54 9.58 16.25
CA ASN A 175 -20.92 9.34 16.59
C ASN A 175 -21.86 9.80 15.45
N PRO A 176 -22.29 8.89 14.57
CA PRO A 176 -23.25 9.21 13.51
C PRO A 176 -24.59 9.78 14.01
N LEU A 177 -24.98 9.52 15.27
CA LEU A 177 -26.21 10.10 15.82
C LEU A 177 -26.03 11.58 16.22
N ALA A 178 -24.79 12.04 16.39
CA ALA A 178 -24.45 13.46 16.52
C ALA A 178 -24.22 14.14 15.17
N GLY A 179 -24.30 13.38 14.06
CA GLY A 179 -24.15 13.88 12.70
C GLY A 179 -22.78 13.61 12.07
N ASP A 180 -21.89 12.88 12.74
CA ASP A 180 -20.56 12.55 12.20
C ASP A 180 -20.66 11.61 11.00
N TYR A 181 -19.73 11.75 10.06
CA TYR A 181 -19.73 10.93 8.85
C TYR A 181 -18.32 10.61 8.36
N PRO A 182 -18.13 9.52 7.59
CA PRO A 182 -16.86 9.17 6.97
C PRO A 182 -16.33 10.32 6.11
N CYS A 183 -15.03 10.60 6.18
CA CYS A 183 -14.39 11.49 5.21
C CYS A 183 -13.74 10.63 4.12
N ILE A 184 -14.20 10.77 2.89
CA ILE A 184 -13.69 10.02 1.74
C ILE A 184 -13.38 10.94 0.56
N LYS A 185 -12.52 10.44 -0.33
CA LYS A 185 -12.35 10.95 -1.70
C LYS A 185 -13.22 10.12 -2.66
N GLY A 186 -13.52 10.66 -3.84
CA GLY A 186 -14.38 10.01 -4.83
C GLY A 186 -15.87 10.09 -4.52
N ASP A 187 -16.68 9.58 -5.45
CA ASP A 187 -18.12 9.39 -5.28
C ASP A 187 -18.45 8.05 -4.61
N ARG A 188 -17.52 7.09 -4.68
CA ARG A 188 -17.52 5.85 -3.91
C ARG A 188 -16.11 5.50 -3.49
N ALA A 189 -15.99 4.99 -2.27
CA ALA A 189 -14.73 4.51 -1.73
C ALA A 189 -14.88 3.15 -1.03
N ILE A 190 -13.77 2.39 -1.05
CA ILE A 190 -13.56 1.21 -0.22
C ILE A 190 -12.38 1.49 0.69
N TYR A 191 -12.58 1.22 1.97
CA TYR A 191 -11.54 1.25 2.97
C TYR A 191 -11.23 -0.16 3.48
N THR A 192 -9.95 -0.48 3.65
CA THR A 192 -9.52 -1.72 4.29
C THR A 192 -8.19 -1.52 5.03
N ILE A 193 -8.01 -2.26 6.13
CA ILE A 193 -6.79 -2.26 6.93
C ILE A 193 -6.17 -3.65 6.86
N THR A 194 -4.88 -3.70 6.53
CA THR A 194 -4.12 -4.94 6.40
C THR A 194 -2.78 -4.85 7.15
N ASN A 195 -2.16 -5.99 7.42
CA ASN A 195 -0.90 -6.07 8.17
C ASN A 195 -0.08 -7.33 7.83
N ASP A 196 1.21 -7.34 8.18
CA ASP A 196 2.13 -8.45 7.94
C ASP A 196 2.37 -9.37 9.17
N LYS A 197 1.52 -9.30 10.20
CA LYS A 197 1.72 -9.99 11.49
C LYS A 197 0.70 -11.08 11.77
N GLY A 198 -0.02 -11.54 10.75
CA GLY A 198 -0.97 -12.65 10.88
C GLY A 198 -0.36 -14.06 10.77
N GLY A 199 0.93 -14.20 10.42
CA GLY A 199 1.56 -15.51 10.33
C GLY A 199 2.98 -15.49 9.74
N LEU A 200 3.41 -16.65 9.24
CA LEU A 200 4.61 -16.75 8.41
C LEU A 200 4.31 -16.17 7.03
N LEU A 201 5.22 -15.34 6.50
CA LEU A 201 5.07 -14.74 5.19
C LEU A 201 5.31 -15.78 4.09
N GLY A 202 4.42 -15.81 3.10
CA GLY A 202 4.49 -16.70 1.94
C GLY A 202 5.73 -16.49 1.08
N SER A 203 6.26 -15.26 1.06
CA SER A 203 7.52 -14.91 0.39
C SER A 203 8.78 -15.50 1.04
N GLY A 204 8.65 -16.09 2.25
CA GLY A 204 9.79 -16.54 3.05
C GLY A 204 10.57 -15.41 3.72
N SER A 205 10.04 -14.18 3.69
CA SER A 205 10.65 -12.99 4.27
C SER A 205 10.35 -12.83 5.76
N TYR A 206 11.00 -11.86 6.41
CA TYR A 206 10.71 -11.48 7.79
C TYR A 206 9.76 -10.28 7.84
N PRO A 207 8.71 -10.30 8.68
CA PRO A 207 7.80 -9.18 8.80
C PRO A 207 8.45 -7.98 9.49
N ILE A 208 8.02 -6.80 9.07
CA ILE A 208 8.33 -5.48 9.63
C ILE A 208 7.48 -5.26 10.89
N GLY A 209 6.20 -5.64 10.88
CA GLY A 209 5.18 -5.09 11.79
C GLY A 209 4.50 -3.86 11.18
N ILE A 210 4.20 -3.97 9.89
CA ILE A 210 3.58 -2.93 9.08
C ILE A 210 2.06 -3.09 9.11
N GLU A 211 1.38 -1.96 9.21
CA GLU A 211 -0.07 -1.84 9.07
C GLU A 211 -0.33 -0.87 7.93
N VAL A 212 -1.18 -1.24 6.98
CA VAL A 212 -1.47 -0.42 5.79
C VAL A 212 -2.96 -0.19 5.71
N HIS A 213 -3.34 1.08 5.65
CA HIS A 213 -4.72 1.51 5.45
C HIS A 213 -4.85 1.90 3.99
N TYR A 214 -5.72 1.21 3.27
CA TYR A 214 -5.99 1.45 1.86
C TYR A 214 -7.34 2.13 1.71
N LEU A 215 -7.37 3.22 0.94
CA LEU A 215 -8.58 3.85 0.45
C LEU A 215 -8.58 3.80 -1.08
N PHE A 216 -9.35 2.89 -1.65
CA PHE A 216 -9.63 2.87 -3.08
C PHE A 216 -10.84 3.73 -3.36
N TYR A 217 -10.80 4.57 -4.39
CA TYR A 217 -11.92 5.44 -4.73
C TYR A 217 -12.04 5.72 -6.22
N GLN A 218 -13.27 6.04 -6.64
CA GLN A 218 -13.63 6.34 -8.03
C GLN A 218 -14.56 7.56 -8.06
N TYR A 219 -14.46 8.34 -9.14
CA TYR A 219 -15.37 9.45 -9.44
C TYR A 219 -16.25 9.10 -10.63
N ASN A 220 -17.56 9.33 -10.49
CA ASN A 220 -18.50 9.27 -11.59
C ASN A 220 -18.46 10.62 -12.33
N SER A 221 -17.61 10.69 -13.35
CA SER A 221 -17.24 11.96 -13.99
C SER A 221 -17.70 12.01 -15.45
N THR A 222 -18.02 13.21 -15.93
CA THR A 222 -18.19 13.43 -17.38
C THR A 222 -16.86 13.65 -18.11
N VAL A 223 -15.75 13.80 -17.37
CA VAL A 223 -14.39 13.83 -17.93
C VAL A 223 -13.90 12.39 -18.06
N GLU A 224 -13.68 11.94 -19.29
CA GLU A 224 -13.39 10.54 -19.60
C GLU A 224 -12.13 10.02 -18.89
N ALA A 225 -11.04 10.79 -18.86
CA ALA A 225 -9.81 10.46 -18.15
C ALA A 225 -10.10 10.06 -16.68
N ILE A 226 -10.91 10.86 -15.98
CA ILE A 226 -11.25 10.62 -14.58
C ILE A 226 -12.27 9.48 -14.42
N ASN A 227 -13.24 9.38 -15.34
CA ASN A 227 -14.25 8.34 -15.34
C ASN A 227 -13.71 6.93 -15.64
N ASN A 228 -12.51 6.86 -16.22
CA ASN A 228 -11.76 5.63 -16.51
C ASN A 228 -10.60 5.38 -15.53
N THR A 229 -10.55 6.11 -14.40
CA THR A 229 -9.46 6.02 -13.43
C THR A 229 -9.94 5.45 -12.10
N THR A 230 -9.16 4.52 -11.51
CA THR A 230 -9.29 4.11 -10.10
C THR A 230 -8.14 4.70 -9.31
N PHE A 231 -8.44 5.37 -8.20
CA PHE A 231 -7.43 5.95 -7.32
C PHE A 231 -7.20 5.08 -6.08
N LEU A 232 -6.00 5.16 -5.51
CA LEU A 232 -5.58 4.47 -4.30
C LEU A 232 -4.76 5.40 -3.41
N ASP A 233 -5.23 5.66 -2.19
CA ASP A 233 -4.38 6.18 -1.12
C ASP A 233 -3.94 5.02 -0.22
N ALA A 234 -2.64 4.91 0.03
CA ALA A 234 -2.06 3.95 0.96
C ALA A 234 -1.35 4.70 2.10
N ARG A 235 -1.87 4.58 3.31
CA ARG A 235 -1.22 5.04 4.54
C ARG A 235 -0.49 3.86 5.17
N ILE A 236 0.83 3.89 5.10
CA ILE A 236 1.72 2.80 5.51
C ILE A 236 2.32 3.15 6.86
N ILE A 237 2.10 2.31 7.88
CA ILE A 237 2.44 2.61 9.27
C ILE A 237 3.35 1.53 9.84
N ASN A 238 4.51 1.92 10.36
CA ASN A 238 5.37 1.01 11.11
C ASN A 238 4.89 0.91 12.56
N ARG A 239 4.09 -0.11 12.90
CA ARG A 239 3.58 -0.34 14.26
C ARG A 239 4.62 -1.00 15.19
N SER A 240 5.80 -1.32 14.67
CA SER A 240 6.88 -2.00 15.40
C SER A 240 7.86 -1.02 16.07
N THR A 241 8.79 -1.57 16.85
CA THR A 241 9.93 -0.82 17.42
C THR A 241 11.18 -0.84 16.56
N GLN A 242 11.12 -1.42 15.35
CA GLN A 242 12.26 -1.56 14.45
C GLN A 242 12.32 -0.36 13.51
N THR A 243 13.48 0.28 13.39
CA THR A 243 13.77 1.19 12.27
C THR A 243 14.07 0.36 11.03
N ILE A 244 13.43 0.70 9.92
CA ILE A 244 13.71 0.10 8.60
C ILE A 244 14.50 1.11 7.77
N TYR A 245 15.77 0.80 7.50
CA TYR A 245 16.68 1.62 6.70
C TYR A 245 16.45 1.36 5.21
N ASP A 246 16.87 2.31 4.38
CA ASP A 246 16.73 2.24 2.91
C ASP A 246 15.34 1.76 2.49
N TYR A 247 14.31 2.30 3.15
CA TYR A 247 12.94 1.82 3.04
C TYR A 247 12.38 2.12 1.65
N VAL A 248 11.83 1.09 1.01
CA VAL A 248 11.22 1.16 -0.32
C VAL A 248 9.80 0.61 -0.26
N THR A 249 8.89 1.32 -0.91
CA THR A 249 7.58 0.79 -1.30
C THR A 249 7.57 0.59 -2.80
N SER A 250 7.03 -0.53 -3.30
CA SER A 250 6.84 -0.73 -4.74
C SER A 250 5.39 -1.10 -5.07
N PHE A 251 4.85 -0.55 -6.15
CA PHE A 251 3.63 -1.01 -6.77
C PHE A 251 3.99 -2.12 -7.75
N TRP A 252 3.54 -3.34 -7.45
CA TRP A 252 3.67 -4.50 -8.32
C TRP A 252 2.33 -4.78 -9.01
N ALA A 253 2.36 -5.07 -10.30
CA ALA A 253 1.17 -5.46 -11.05
C ALA A 253 1.50 -6.56 -12.06
N ASP A 254 0.65 -7.59 -12.07
CA ASP A 254 0.57 -8.58 -13.13
C ASP A 254 -0.47 -8.12 -14.15
N THR A 255 0.00 -7.53 -15.24
CA THR A 255 -0.88 -7.04 -16.30
C THR A 255 -1.07 -8.15 -17.32
N ASP A 256 -2.33 -8.43 -17.58
CA ASP A 256 -2.80 -9.33 -18.64
C ASP A 256 -3.78 -8.50 -19.46
N LEU A 257 -3.29 -7.62 -20.34
CA LEU A 257 -4.14 -6.63 -21.02
C LEU A 257 -5.01 -7.32 -22.07
N GLY A 258 -6.21 -7.73 -21.68
CA GLY A 258 -7.05 -8.68 -22.42
C GLY A 258 -6.56 -10.13 -22.28
N GLY A 259 -5.25 -10.33 -22.28
CA GLY A 259 -4.57 -11.53 -21.83
C GLY A 259 -3.05 -11.37 -21.91
N PRO A 260 -2.27 -12.29 -21.33
CA PRO A 260 -0.83 -12.09 -21.15
C PRO A 260 0.02 -12.18 -22.42
N ASN A 261 -0.49 -12.75 -23.53
CA ASN A 261 0.39 -13.18 -24.63
C ASN A 261 0.92 -12.06 -25.54
N ASP A 262 0.29 -10.88 -25.50
CA ASP A 262 0.56 -9.76 -26.41
C ASP A 262 1.12 -8.53 -25.67
N ASP A 263 1.56 -8.69 -24.41
CA ASP A 263 1.90 -7.54 -23.60
C ASP A 263 3.34 -7.03 -23.84
N HIS A 264 3.45 -5.70 -23.95
CA HIS A 264 4.66 -4.91 -23.87
C HIS A 264 4.60 -3.95 -22.68
N PHE A 265 5.76 -3.66 -22.12
CA PHE A 265 5.95 -2.73 -21.01
C PHE A 265 6.59 -1.42 -21.47
N GLY A 266 6.25 -0.32 -20.82
CA GLY A 266 7.00 0.93 -20.87
C GLY A 266 6.92 1.72 -19.57
N CYS A 267 7.74 2.76 -19.46
CA CYS A 267 7.62 3.72 -18.36
C CYS A 267 7.94 5.16 -18.78
N ASP A 268 7.39 6.11 -18.05
CA ASP A 268 7.72 7.53 -18.17
C ASP A 268 7.97 8.13 -16.78
N SER A 269 9.25 8.33 -16.47
CA SER A 269 9.68 8.89 -15.18
C SER A 269 9.30 10.35 -14.97
N LEU A 270 8.98 11.11 -16.03
CA LEU A 270 8.53 12.50 -15.90
C LEU A 270 7.08 12.57 -15.41
N ARG A 271 6.28 11.54 -15.73
CA ARG A 271 4.87 11.38 -15.32
C ARG A 271 4.69 10.42 -14.14
N ASN A 272 5.78 9.94 -13.56
CA ASN A 272 5.75 8.88 -12.55
C ASN A 272 4.93 7.66 -12.98
N LEU A 273 5.00 7.28 -14.26
CA LEU A 273 4.11 6.31 -14.90
C LEU A 273 4.86 5.02 -15.30
N MET A 274 4.23 3.87 -15.09
CA MET A 274 4.55 2.62 -15.77
C MET A 274 3.30 2.12 -16.49
N TYR A 275 3.44 1.43 -17.62
CA TYR A 275 2.29 1.04 -18.41
C TYR A 275 2.52 -0.23 -19.23
N THR A 276 1.41 -0.88 -19.54
CA THR A 276 1.32 -2.03 -20.46
C THR A 276 0.50 -1.66 -21.68
N TYR A 277 0.93 -2.13 -22.84
CA TYR A 277 0.25 -1.97 -24.13
C TYR A 277 0.49 -3.21 -25.00
N ASN A 278 -0.43 -3.47 -25.92
CA ASN A 278 -0.30 -4.61 -26.85
C ASN A 278 0.80 -4.37 -27.90
N ALA A 279 1.50 -5.42 -28.33
CA ALA A 279 2.59 -5.33 -29.30
C ALA A 279 2.11 -5.18 -30.74
N ASP A 280 0.86 -5.54 -31.02
CA ASP A 280 0.21 -5.26 -32.29
C ASP A 280 -1.20 -4.67 -32.13
N ASN A 281 -1.87 -4.44 -33.26
CA ASN A 281 -3.16 -3.74 -33.27
C ASN A 281 -4.38 -4.63 -33.07
N GLN A 282 -4.18 -5.89 -32.66
CA GLN A 282 -5.20 -6.90 -32.55
C GLN A 282 -4.95 -7.76 -31.31
N ASP A 283 -5.70 -7.47 -30.25
CA ASP A 283 -5.68 -8.28 -29.04
C ASP A 283 -6.66 -9.45 -29.14
N ASP A 284 -6.12 -10.66 -29.30
CA ASP A 284 -6.87 -11.89 -29.53
C ASP A 284 -7.22 -12.62 -28.22
N ASP A 285 -8.39 -13.26 -28.19
CA ASP A 285 -8.79 -14.17 -27.11
C ASP A 285 -7.71 -15.23 -26.87
N ASN A 286 -7.26 -15.33 -25.61
CA ASN A 286 -6.19 -16.25 -25.27
C ASN A 286 -6.32 -16.76 -23.82
N LEU A 287 -5.89 -18.01 -23.59
CA LEU A 287 -5.97 -18.69 -22.28
C LEU A 287 -7.37 -18.69 -21.62
N GLY A 288 -8.44 -18.54 -22.40
CA GLY A 288 -9.82 -18.47 -21.91
C GLY A 288 -10.24 -17.06 -21.46
N LEU A 289 -9.38 -16.06 -21.66
CA LEU A 289 -9.66 -14.64 -21.52
C LEU A 289 -10.07 -14.06 -22.88
N ILE A 290 -10.87 -13.00 -22.84
CA ILE A 290 -11.36 -12.28 -24.02
C ILE A 290 -10.39 -11.13 -24.28
N GLY A 291 -9.89 -11.00 -25.50
CA GLY A 291 -9.04 -9.87 -25.90
C GLY A 291 -9.86 -8.62 -26.24
N TYR A 292 -9.22 -7.44 -26.17
CA TYR A 292 -9.80 -6.15 -26.56
C TYR A 292 -10.09 -6.02 -28.06
N GLY A 293 -9.52 -6.88 -28.90
CA GLY A 293 -9.67 -6.85 -30.34
C GLY A 293 -8.88 -5.72 -31.01
N ALA A 294 -9.43 -5.19 -32.11
CA ALA A 294 -8.77 -4.15 -32.89
C ALA A 294 -8.63 -2.83 -32.12
N GLY A 295 -7.46 -2.20 -32.23
CA GLY A 295 -7.13 -0.97 -31.51
C GLY A 295 -7.20 -1.18 -29.99
N PRO A 296 -6.34 -2.06 -29.43
CA PRO A 296 -6.36 -2.35 -28.01
C PRO A 296 -5.91 -1.13 -27.18
N PRO A 297 -6.30 -1.09 -25.90
CA PRO A 297 -5.95 0.01 -25.01
C PRO A 297 -4.47 0.00 -24.59
N ALA A 298 -4.10 1.01 -23.81
CA ALA A 298 -2.96 0.98 -22.90
C ALA A 298 -3.47 1.19 -21.47
N ILE A 299 -2.87 0.48 -20.50
CA ILE A 299 -3.17 0.59 -19.07
C ILE A 299 -1.94 1.06 -18.32
N GLY A 300 -2.09 2.03 -17.42
CA GLY A 300 -1.00 2.64 -16.68
C GLY A 300 -1.24 2.68 -15.18
N ILE A 301 -0.15 2.71 -14.41
CA ILE A 301 -0.14 2.97 -12.98
C ILE A 301 0.82 4.13 -12.74
N MET A 302 0.34 5.18 -12.07
CA MET A 302 1.13 6.37 -11.75
C MET A 302 1.16 6.69 -10.26
N CYS A 303 2.29 7.21 -9.76
CA CYS A 303 2.41 7.77 -8.41
C CYS A 303 2.15 9.28 -8.44
N LEU A 304 1.17 9.72 -7.64
CA LEU A 304 0.62 11.08 -7.71
C LEU A 304 1.30 12.07 -6.78
N ASN A 305 1.93 11.59 -5.70
CA ASN A 305 2.40 12.46 -4.61
C ASN A 305 3.91 12.34 -4.31
N GLU A 306 4.61 11.40 -4.93
CA GLU A 306 6.05 11.18 -4.75
C GLU A 306 6.73 10.93 -6.10
N LYS A 307 8.05 11.12 -6.15
CA LYS A 307 8.84 10.76 -7.35
C LYS A 307 9.20 9.29 -7.33
N ILE A 308 9.04 8.64 -8.47
CA ILE A 308 9.48 7.24 -8.62
C ILE A 308 11.00 7.16 -8.76
N ASN A 309 11.59 6.11 -8.19
CA ASN A 309 13.03 5.87 -8.23
C ASN A 309 13.41 4.76 -9.22
N SER A 310 12.47 3.87 -9.54
CA SER A 310 12.64 2.85 -10.58
C SER A 310 11.30 2.43 -11.14
N ALA A 311 11.29 2.03 -12.41
CA ALA A 311 10.19 1.33 -13.04
C ALA A 311 10.74 0.29 -14.01
N GLY A 312 10.22 -0.93 -13.96
CA GLY A 312 10.70 -2.02 -14.80
C GLY A 312 9.73 -3.18 -14.86
N MET A 313 10.18 -4.25 -15.52
CA MET A 313 9.39 -5.45 -15.71
C MET A 313 10.25 -6.70 -15.53
N PHE A 314 9.57 -7.80 -15.21
CA PHE A 314 10.10 -9.15 -15.26
C PHE A 314 9.03 -10.10 -15.82
N SER A 315 9.47 -11.28 -16.26
CA SER A 315 8.59 -12.24 -16.94
C SER A 315 8.95 -13.67 -16.60
N ASN A 316 7.99 -14.58 -16.71
CA ASN A 316 8.23 -16.02 -16.64
C ASN A 316 8.84 -16.59 -17.95
N SER A 317 9.00 -15.75 -18.98
CA SER A 317 9.54 -16.14 -20.28
C SER A 317 11.05 -16.30 -20.24
N GLY A 318 11.53 -17.50 -20.57
CA GLY A 318 12.97 -17.77 -20.71
C GLY A 318 13.66 -17.05 -21.88
N VAL A 319 12.92 -16.25 -22.66
CA VAL A 319 13.46 -15.37 -23.71
C VAL A 319 13.95 -14.05 -23.10
N TYR A 320 13.34 -13.59 -22.01
CA TYR A 320 13.73 -12.36 -21.34
C TYR A 320 14.85 -12.59 -20.32
N PRO A 321 15.78 -11.64 -20.16
CA PRO A 321 16.89 -11.79 -19.22
C PRO A 321 16.47 -11.64 -17.74
N TYR A 322 15.31 -11.02 -17.48
CA TYR A 322 14.81 -10.75 -16.14
C TYR A 322 13.60 -11.64 -15.83
N ASN A 323 13.82 -12.62 -14.95
CA ASN A 323 12.86 -13.64 -14.55
C ASN A 323 12.15 -13.26 -13.25
N ASP A 324 11.04 -13.94 -12.95
CA ASP A 324 10.34 -13.77 -11.67
C ASP A 324 11.27 -13.96 -10.46
N PRO A 325 11.26 -13.04 -9.48
CA PRO A 325 11.93 -13.26 -8.21
C PRO A 325 11.23 -14.35 -7.40
N SER A 326 12.02 -15.21 -6.76
CA SER A 326 11.56 -16.42 -6.06
C SER A 326 12.08 -16.54 -4.62
N ALA A 327 13.04 -15.71 -4.25
CA ALA A 327 13.63 -15.69 -2.91
C ALA A 327 13.62 -14.28 -2.31
N PRO A 328 13.61 -14.14 -0.96
CA PRO A 328 13.57 -12.84 -0.28
C PRO A 328 14.54 -11.79 -0.84
N VAL A 329 15.79 -12.17 -1.06
CA VAL A 329 16.81 -11.25 -1.55
C VAL A 329 16.54 -10.77 -3.00
N GLU A 330 15.93 -11.62 -3.83
CA GLU A 330 15.63 -11.34 -5.24
C GLU A 330 14.50 -10.30 -5.33
N PHE A 331 13.45 -10.43 -4.51
CA PHE A 331 12.41 -9.41 -4.40
C PHE A 331 13.00 -8.04 -4.01
N HIS A 332 13.90 -8.02 -3.03
CA HIS A 332 14.56 -6.79 -2.61
C HIS A 332 15.39 -6.15 -3.73
N TYR A 333 16.07 -6.95 -4.56
CA TYR A 333 16.79 -6.44 -5.73
C TYR A 333 15.85 -5.78 -6.72
N VAL A 334 14.74 -6.44 -7.06
CA VAL A 334 13.74 -5.93 -8.00
C VAL A 334 13.11 -4.63 -7.48
N MET A 335 12.75 -4.56 -6.20
CA MET A 335 12.29 -3.31 -5.55
C MET A 335 13.33 -2.18 -5.61
N ASN A 336 14.61 -2.48 -5.81
CA ASN A 336 15.69 -1.50 -5.90
C ASN A 336 16.14 -1.23 -7.35
N GLY A 337 15.31 -1.58 -8.35
CA GLY A 337 15.59 -1.29 -9.76
C GLY A 337 16.70 -2.17 -10.34
N LYS A 338 16.68 -3.46 -10.03
CA LYS A 338 17.68 -4.45 -10.47
C LYS A 338 16.99 -5.73 -10.94
N GLY A 339 17.72 -6.55 -11.70
CA GLY A 339 17.28 -7.91 -12.02
C GLY A 339 17.19 -8.78 -10.77
N GLN A 340 16.47 -9.91 -10.87
CA GLN A 340 16.37 -10.90 -9.80
C GLN A 340 17.74 -11.47 -9.38
N ASP A 341 18.74 -11.38 -10.25
CA ASP A 341 20.14 -11.75 -9.99
C ASP A 341 20.95 -10.68 -9.22
N GLY A 342 20.37 -9.51 -8.97
CA GLY A 342 21.00 -8.38 -8.29
C GLY A 342 21.87 -7.51 -9.18
N LEU A 343 21.95 -7.79 -10.49
CA LEU A 343 22.62 -6.95 -11.47
C LEU A 343 21.72 -5.78 -11.89
N PRO A 344 22.29 -4.62 -12.28
CA PRO A 344 21.48 -3.53 -12.81
C PRO A 344 20.75 -3.96 -14.08
N TRP A 345 19.56 -3.40 -14.29
CA TRP A 345 18.95 -3.42 -15.63
C TRP A 345 19.83 -2.63 -16.59
N LEU A 346 19.86 -3.06 -17.85
CA LEU A 346 20.63 -2.41 -18.90
C LEU A 346 19.71 -1.80 -19.95
N ASP A 347 20.08 -0.60 -20.43
CA ASP A 347 19.46 0.02 -21.60
C ASP A 347 19.93 -0.61 -22.92
N ASP A 348 19.41 -0.13 -24.05
CA ASP A 348 19.77 -0.56 -25.40
C ASP A 348 21.23 -0.26 -25.79
N LEU A 349 21.92 0.59 -25.02
CA LEU A 349 23.35 0.89 -25.12
C LEU A 349 24.19 0.07 -24.13
N GLY A 350 23.57 -0.85 -23.39
CA GLY A 350 24.22 -1.69 -22.38
C GLY A 350 24.65 -0.92 -21.12
N GLN A 351 24.10 0.27 -20.86
CA GLN A 351 24.36 1.05 -19.65
C GLN A 351 23.36 0.71 -18.54
N PRO A 352 23.81 0.72 -17.27
CA PRO A 352 22.90 0.58 -16.13
C PRO A 352 21.79 1.63 -16.14
N THR A 353 20.55 1.17 -15.98
CA THR A 353 19.35 2.00 -15.85
C THR A 353 18.47 1.51 -14.71
N ARG A 354 17.60 2.41 -14.22
CA ARG A 354 16.54 2.12 -13.24
C ARG A 354 15.14 2.21 -13.85
N PHE A 355 15.06 2.60 -15.12
CA PHE A 355 13.83 2.84 -15.86
C PHE A 355 13.93 2.05 -17.16
N MET A 356 13.26 0.90 -17.22
CA MET A 356 13.29 0.05 -18.42
C MET A 356 12.35 0.61 -19.48
N TYR A 357 12.79 0.62 -20.75
CA TYR A 357 11.95 1.01 -21.89
C TYR A 357 11.28 2.38 -21.68
N SER A 358 12.10 3.37 -21.36
CA SER A 358 11.65 4.72 -20.97
C SER A 358 11.34 5.66 -22.14
N GLY A 359 11.40 5.16 -23.38
CA GLY A 359 11.15 5.91 -24.59
C GLY A 359 9.72 5.74 -25.10
N ASP A 360 9.24 6.72 -25.87
CA ASP A 360 7.93 6.65 -26.51
C ASP A 360 7.91 5.59 -27.61
N PRO A 361 7.04 4.55 -27.54
CA PRO A 361 6.96 3.52 -28.57
C PRO A 361 6.45 4.04 -29.92
N ASN A 362 5.86 5.24 -29.99
CA ASN A 362 5.53 5.93 -31.24
C ASN A 362 6.77 6.52 -31.94
N ASN A 363 7.87 6.70 -31.22
CA ASN A 363 9.14 7.16 -31.78
C ASN A 363 10.11 5.98 -31.97
N PRO A 364 10.35 5.51 -33.21
CA PRO A 364 11.22 4.36 -33.46
C PRO A 364 12.71 4.62 -33.16
N SER A 365 13.08 5.85 -32.81
CA SER A 365 14.44 6.20 -32.38
C SER A 365 14.62 6.18 -30.86
N GLU A 366 13.55 5.96 -30.10
CA GLU A 366 13.56 5.93 -28.64
C GLU A 366 13.46 4.50 -28.12
N TRP A 367 14.02 4.27 -26.92
CA TRP A 367 14.15 2.93 -26.36
C TRP A 367 12.81 2.41 -25.79
N SER A 368 12.17 1.52 -26.54
CA SER A 368 10.92 0.84 -26.19
C SER A 368 10.94 -0.64 -26.55
N GLU A 369 10.06 -1.46 -25.94
CA GLU A 369 9.92 -2.87 -26.36
C GLU A 369 9.55 -2.99 -27.84
N TYR A 370 8.71 -2.07 -28.32
CA TYR A 370 8.27 -2.03 -29.72
C TYR A 370 9.42 -1.75 -30.68
N SER A 371 10.21 -0.68 -30.45
CA SER A 371 11.37 -0.33 -31.30
C SER A 371 12.43 -1.44 -31.35
N ASN A 372 12.58 -2.21 -30.28
CA ASN A 372 13.51 -3.33 -30.18
C ASN A 372 12.96 -4.64 -30.76
N ALA A 373 11.70 -4.67 -31.18
CA ALA A 373 11.00 -5.87 -31.64
C ALA A 373 11.13 -7.02 -30.63
N ASN A 374 10.99 -6.70 -29.34
CA ASN A 374 11.02 -7.72 -28.31
C ASN A 374 9.82 -8.68 -28.47
N THR A 375 9.96 -9.93 -28.01
CA THR A 375 8.86 -10.89 -28.11
C THR A 375 7.77 -10.54 -27.08
N PRO A 376 6.53 -10.22 -27.46
CA PRO A 376 5.47 -9.94 -26.49
C PRO A 376 5.17 -11.13 -25.59
N GLY A 377 4.50 -10.86 -24.48
CA GLY A 377 4.06 -11.90 -23.57
C GLY A 377 3.91 -11.39 -22.15
N ASP A 378 3.77 -12.33 -21.24
CA ASP A 378 3.34 -12.08 -19.89
C ASP A 378 4.29 -11.12 -19.13
N ARG A 379 3.76 -10.00 -18.61
CA ARG A 379 4.52 -8.90 -17.98
C ARG A 379 4.09 -8.64 -16.55
N ARG A 380 5.05 -8.76 -15.63
CA ARG A 380 4.93 -8.23 -14.27
C ARG A 380 5.66 -6.90 -14.20
N MET A 381 4.91 -5.85 -13.95
CA MET A 381 5.43 -4.51 -13.75
C MET A 381 5.80 -4.25 -12.30
N ILE A 382 6.82 -3.44 -12.08
CA ILE A 382 7.21 -2.95 -10.76
C ILE A 382 7.62 -1.48 -10.86
N MET A 383 7.05 -0.65 -9.99
CA MET A 383 7.44 0.75 -9.80
C MET A 383 7.78 0.98 -8.34
N SER A 384 8.90 1.63 -8.05
CA SER A 384 9.40 1.79 -6.68
C SER A 384 9.54 3.25 -6.29
N VAL A 385 9.13 3.55 -5.06
CA VAL A 385 9.32 4.83 -4.39
C VAL A 385 10.14 4.59 -3.12
N ASN A 386 11.26 5.27 -3.02
CA ASN A 386 12.14 5.23 -1.87
C ASN A 386 11.75 6.34 -0.90
N LYS A 387 11.75 6.02 0.40
CA LYS A 387 11.66 7.05 1.43
C LYS A 387 13.05 7.63 1.66
N ASP A 388 13.19 8.96 1.59
CA ASP A 388 14.48 9.66 1.78
C ASP A 388 15.14 9.39 3.14
N ASN A 389 14.32 9.08 4.15
CA ASN A 389 14.77 8.72 5.50
C ASN A 389 14.26 7.31 5.83
N PRO A 390 14.93 6.59 6.76
CA PRO A 390 14.41 5.34 7.29
C PRO A 390 12.94 5.46 7.71
N LEU A 391 12.19 4.36 7.62
CA LEU A 391 10.88 4.26 8.23
C LEU A 391 11.05 3.97 9.72
N MET A 392 10.87 5.00 10.54
CA MET A 392 11.06 4.95 11.98
C MET A 392 9.90 4.21 12.67
N PRO A 393 10.11 3.72 13.91
CA PRO A 393 9.02 3.22 14.75
C PRO A 393 7.87 4.22 14.86
N PHE A 394 6.65 3.76 14.64
CA PHE A 394 5.39 4.55 14.65
C PHE A 394 5.30 5.65 13.60
N GLU A 395 6.27 5.74 12.68
CA GLU A 395 6.20 6.66 11.56
C GLU A 395 5.24 6.11 10.50
N GLU A 396 4.60 7.04 9.79
CA GLU A 396 3.81 6.76 8.62
C GLU A 396 4.46 7.29 7.34
N PHE A 397 4.19 6.62 6.23
CA PHE A 397 4.51 7.06 4.88
C PHE A 397 3.26 6.90 4.00
N GLN A 398 2.87 7.99 3.34
CA GLN A 398 1.65 8.03 2.53
C GLN A 398 1.99 8.06 1.05
N LEU A 399 1.40 7.16 0.27
CA LEU A 399 1.56 7.10 -1.17
C LEU A 399 0.20 7.06 -1.85
N HIS A 400 0.04 7.88 -2.88
CA HIS A 400 -1.18 7.97 -3.67
C HIS A 400 -0.88 7.51 -5.10
N PHE A 401 -1.76 6.68 -5.64
CA PHE A 401 -1.63 6.11 -6.98
C PHE A 401 -2.92 6.30 -7.77
N ALA A 402 -2.79 6.31 -9.09
CA ALA A 402 -3.90 6.19 -10.01
C ALA A 402 -3.63 5.05 -11.01
N ILE A 403 -4.66 4.26 -11.29
CA ILE A 403 -4.70 3.29 -12.38
C ILE A 403 -5.46 3.95 -13.52
N VAL A 404 -4.76 4.25 -14.61
CA VAL A 404 -5.23 5.05 -15.75
C VAL A 404 -5.35 4.19 -17.01
N TYR A 405 -6.27 4.56 -17.89
CA TYR A 405 -6.61 3.80 -19.10
C TYR A 405 -6.85 4.74 -20.27
N ALA A 406 -6.33 4.37 -21.44
CA ALA A 406 -6.63 5.04 -22.70
C ALA A 406 -6.80 4.03 -23.82
N ARG A 407 -7.69 4.32 -24.78
CA ARG A 407 -7.90 3.49 -25.96
C ARG A 407 -8.19 4.34 -27.18
N ASP A 408 -7.44 4.10 -28.25
CA ASP A 408 -7.71 4.62 -29.58
C ASP A 408 -7.89 3.47 -30.60
N THR A 409 -8.00 3.83 -31.87
CA THR A 409 -7.98 2.97 -33.06
C THR A 409 -6.65 2.24 -33.29
N ASN A 410 -5.56 2.68 -32.64
CA ASN A 410 -4.24 2.09 -32.75
C ASN A 410 -3.56 1.88 -31.38
N HIS A 411 -2.92 0.73 -31.15
CA HIS A 411 -2.24 0.42 -29.87
C HIS A 411 -1.16 1.44 -29.47
N LEU A 412 -0.36 1.96 -30.40
CA LEU A 412 0.66 2.99 -30.08
C LEU A 412 0.01 4.35 -29.83
N HIS A 413 -1.04 4.67 -30.57
CA HIS A 413 -1.81 5.90 -30.31
C HIS A 413 -2.56 5.82 -28.96
N SER A 414 -2.97 4.62 -28.52
CA SER A 414 -3.46 4.42 -27.14
C SER A 414 -2.41 4.77 -26.10
N VAL A 415 -1.12 4.54 -26.36
CA VAL A 415 -0.02 4.97 -25.47
C VAL A 415 0.15 6.49 -25.48
N GLU A 416 0.11 7.13 -26.65
CA GLU A 416 0.16 8.60 -26.74
C GLU A 416 -0.99 9.24 -25.94
N MET A 417 -2.22 8.74 -26.11
CA MET A 417 -3.38 9.17 -25.32
C MET A 417 -3.23 8.88 -23.82
N LEU A 418 -2.53 7.80 -23.43
CA LEU A 418 -2.30 7.48 -22.03
C LEU A 418 -1.43 8.55 -21.34
N PHE A 419 -0.49 9.15 -22.07
CA PHE A 419 0.32 10.25 -21.55
C PHE A 419 -0.53 11.50 -21.29
N ASP A 420 -1.44 11.83 -22.21
CA ASP A 420 -2.39 12.93 -22.01
C ASP A 420 -3.34 12.65 -20.82
N VAL A 421 -3.84 11.42 -20.69
CA VAL A 421 -4.67 11.00 -19.56
C VAL A 421 -3.90 11.10 -18.23
N ALA A 422 -2.62 10.72 -18.21
CA ALA A 422 -1.79 10.84 -17.02
C ALA A 422 -1.62 12.31 -16.59
N ASP A 423 -1.41 13.21 -17.55
CA ASP A 423 -1.30 14.65 -17.29
C ASP A 423 -2.64 15.21 -16.76
N ASP A 424 -3.77 14.86 -17.38
CA ASP A 424 -5.12 15.26 -16.95
C ASP A 424 -5.45 14.74 -15.52
N VAL A 425 -5.04 13.51 -15.20
CA VAL A 425 -5.27 12.89 -13.89
C VAL A 425 -4.39 13.53 -12.82
N GLN A 426 -3.13 13.88 -13.13
CA GLN A 426 -2.27 14.62 -12.22
C GLN A 426 -2.84 16.01 -11.93
N ASP A 427 -3.27 16.74 -12.97
CA ASP A 427 -3.89 18.07 -12.83
C ASP A 427 -5.19 18.00 -12.00
N PHE A 428 -6.00 16.96 -12.20
CA PHE A 428 -7.18 16.71 -11.39
C PHE A 428 -6.80 16.45 -9.93
N TYR A 429 -5.81 15.59 -9.67
CA TYR A 429 -5.35 15.28 -8.32
C TYR A 429 -4.83 16.54 -7.60
N ASP A 430 -3.96 17.32 -8.25
CA ASP A 430 -3.36 18.54 -7.69
C ASP A 430 -4.40 19.64 -7.41
N SER A 431 -5.49 19.68 -8.18
CA SER A 431 -6.59 20.62 -7.98
C SER A 431 -7.68 20.12 -7.01
N SER A 432 -7.77 18.80 -6.80
CA SER A 432 -8.75 18.19 -5.90
C SER A 432 -8.36 18.37 -4.43
N HIS A 433 -9.02 19.30 -3.74
CA HIS A 433 -8.80 19.54 -2.31
C HIS A 433 -9.89 18.87 -1.50
N VAL A 434 -9.72 17.58 -1.21
CA VAL A 434 -10.51 16.90 -0.16
C VAL A 434 -9.57 16.68 1.02
N ASP A 435 -9.68 17.56 2.02
CA ASP A 435 -8.92 17.45 3.27
C ASP A 435 -9.59 16.43 4.19
N CYS A 436 -9.31 15.14 3.92
CA CYS A 436 -9.62 14.04 4.82
C CYS A 436 -8.47 13.72 5.76
N GLN A 437 -7.56 14.67 6.02
CA GLN A 437 -6.47 14.41 6.94
C GLN A 437 -7.06 14.07 8.32
N LEU A 438 -6.58 12.97 8.87
CA LEU A 438 -6.66 12.67 10.29
C LEU A 438 -5.77 13.69 11.03
N ASN A 439 -6.19 14.95 11.06
CA ASN A 439 -5.49 16.04 11.75
C ASN A 439 -5.72 15.99 13.27
N GLN A 440 -6.01 14.81 13.81
CA GLN A 440 -6.20 14.59 15.24
C GLN A 440 -5.45 13.33 15.65
N LEU A 441 -4.34 13.60 16.32
CA LEU A 441 -3.49 12.66 17.05
C LEU A 441 -4.35 11.76 17.94
N SER A 442 -4.05 10.47 18.00
CA SER A 442 -4.65 9.54 18.98
C SER A 442 -4.59 10.13 20.40
N VAL A 443 -5.49 9.74 21.32
CA VAL A 443 -5.49 10.28 22.71
C VAL A 443 -4.10 10.16 23.36
N SER A 444 -3.37 9.08 23.07
CA SER A 444 -1.96 8.90 23.44
C SER A 444 -1.06 9.92 22.73
N GLU A 445 -1.12 10.08 21.42
CA GLU A 445 -0.34 11.08 20.69
C GLU A 445 -0.67 12.54 21.07
N MET A 446 -1.93 12.87 21.38
CA MET A 446 -2.36 14.18 21.88
C MET A 446 -1.75 14.46 23.25
N SER A 447 -1.72 13.45 24.14
CA SER A 447 -1.02 13.55 25.42
C SER A 447 0.50 13.71 25.22
N LEU A 448 1.09 12.94 24.31
CA LEU A 448 2.51 13.05 23.96
C LEU A 448 2.81 14.42 23.33
N ASP A 449 1.88 15.04 22.61
CA ASP A 449 2.06 16.37 22.02
C ASP A 449 2.10 17.51 23.03
N ALA A 450 1.46 17.33 24.18
CA ALA A 450 1.65 18.23 25.31
C ALA A 450 3.07 18.17 25.90
N ILE A 451 3.89 17.18 25.53
CA ILE A 451 5.31 17.12 25.91
C ILE A 451 6.11 18.10 25.06
N THR A 452 6.76 19.05 25.71
CA THR A 452 7.63 20.05 25.08
C THR A 452 9.09 19.81 25.45
N ILE A 453 9.96 19.79 24.43
CA ILE A 453 11.41 19.62 24.59
C ILE A 453 12.09 20.92 24.17
N PHE A 454 12.78 21.58 25.10
CA PHE A 454 13.32 22.93 24.86
C PHE A 454 14.58 23.23 25.69
N PRO A 455 15.45 24.14 25.22
CA PRO A 455 15.41 24.78 23.89
C PRO A 455 15.77 23.77 22.78
N ASN A 456 15.21 23.95 21.59
CA ASN A 456 15.62 23.25 20.38
C ASN A 456 15.56 24.27 19.22
N PRO A 457 16.69 24.79 18.73
CA PRO A 457 18.06 24.30 18.93
C PRO A 457 18.62 24.49 20.35
N THR A 458 19.61 23.69 20.73
CA THR A 458 20.25 23.72 22.06
C THR A 458 21.77 23.77 21.98
N GLN A 459 22.42 24.35 22.99
CA GLN A 459 23.86 24.21 23.21
C GLN A 459 24.13 23.06 24.19
N ASN A 460 23.76 23.22 25.46
CA ASN A 460 24.28 22.37 26.53
C ASN A 460 23.24 21.41 27.11
N PHE A 461 21.96 21.78 27.08
CA PHE A 461 20.91 20.99 27.74
C PHE A 461 19.55 21.14 27.06
N ILE A 462 18.73 20.11 27.19
CA ILE A 462 17.30 20.18 26.90
C ILE A 462 16.50 19.83 28.14
N ASN A 463 15.38 20.50 28.30
CA ASN A 463 14.39 20.25 29.33
C ASN A 463 13.19 19.55 28.71
N ILE A 464 12.58 18.66 29.47
CA ILE A 464 11.37 17.95 29.06
C ILE A 464 10.26 18.38 29.99
N LYS A 465 9.26 19.09 29.45
CA LYS A 465 8.06 19.46 30.20
C LYS A 465 6.91 18.62 29.68
N HIS A 466 6.21 17.96 30.59
CA HIS A 466 5.09 17.07 30.27
C HIS A 466 3.96 17.25 31.31
N PRO A 467 2.71 16.90 30.97
CA PRO A 467 1.60 16.75 31.92
C PRO A 467 1.89 15.74 33.05
N GLU A 468 1.21 15.87 34.20
CA GLU A 468 1.45 15.02 35.39
C GLU A 468 1.08 13.54 35.20
N ASP A 469 0.15 13.25 34.29
CA ASP A 469 -0.31 11.90 33.93
C ASP A 469 0.67 11.13 33.02
N ILE A 470 1.68 11.84 32.49
CA ILE A 470 2.75 11.25 31.68
C ILE A 470 3.96 10.94 32.56
N ILE A 471 4.33 9.66 32.58
CA ILE A 471 5.51 9.15 33.26
C ILE A 471 6.57 8.89 32.21
N ILE A 472 7.64 9.70 32.22
CA ILE A 472 8.83 9.42 31.42
C ILE A 472 9.56 8.24 32.03
N GLU A 473 9.70 7.16 31.26
CA GLU A 473 10.42 5.95 31.69
C GLU A 473 11.90 6.06 31.34
N ARG A 474 12.22 6.49 30.11
CA ARG A 474 13.58 6.71 29.63
C ARG A 474 13.62 7.63 28.41
N THR A 475 14.81 8.15 28.12
CA THR A 475 15.12 8.84 26.87
C THR A 475 16.29 8.20 26.17
N GLU A 476 16.31 8.32 24.85
CA GLU A 476 17.43 7.88 24.01
C GLU A 476 17.78 8.96 23.01
N LEU A 477 19.06 9.29 22.91
CA LEU A 477 19.61 10.18 21.90
C LEU A 477 20.36 9.36 20.87
N TRP A 478 19.98 9.51 19.61
CA TRP A 478 20.53 8.80 18.47
C TRP A 478 21.15 9.81 17.50
N SER A 479 22.31 9.50 16.94
CA SER A 479 22.87 10.29 15.85
C SER A 479 22.14 9.99 14.52
N LEU A 480 22.34 10.83 13.51
CA LEU A 480 21.69 10.67 12.19
C LEU A 480 22.03 9.37 11.47
N ASP A 481 23.20 8.79 11.76
CA ASP A 481 23.65 7.49 11.27
C ASP A 481 23.06 6.32 12.06
N GLY A 482 22.07 6.56 12.94
CA GLY A 482 21.32 5.51 13.64
C GLY A 482 22.08 4.89 14.82
N LYS A 483 23.16 5.50 15.29
CA LYS A 483 23.89 5.02 16.47
C LYS A 483 23.27 5.59 17.76
N LEU A 484 23.08 4.75 18.78
CA LEU A 484 22.69 5.20 20.11
C LEU A 484 23.85 5.93 20.77
N VAL A 485 23.64 7.19 21.09
CA VAL A 485 24.65 8.12 21.62
C VAL A 485 24.50 8.32 23.13
N LYS A 486 23.26 8.34 23.64
CA LYS A 486 22.99 8.50 25.08
C LYS A 486 21.67 7.82 25.46
N ARG A 487 21.59 7.29 26.69
CA ARG A 487 20.34 6.81 27.30
C ARG A 487 20.28 7.27 28.76
N ASP A 488 19.16 7.86 29.16
CA ASP A 488 18.89 8.30 30.53
C ASP A 488 17.57 7.69 31.02
N LEU A 489 17.48 7.34 32.31
CA LEU A 489 16.28 6.76 32.92
C LEU A 489 15.53 7.84 33.73
N LYS A 490 14.22 7.96 33.49
CA LYS A 490 13.34 8.95 34.12
C LYS A 490 13.89 10.39 34.17
N PRO A 491 14.48 10.93 33.08
CA PRO A 491 15.08 12.25 33.11
C PRO A 491 14.03 13.36 33.03
N THR A 492 14.32 14.49 33.66
CA THR A 492 13.59 15.76 33.48
C THR A 492 14.40 16.78 32.65
N GLN A 493 15.71 16.56 32.54
CA GLN A 493 16.65 17.35 31.75
C GLN A 493 17.75 16.44 31.22
N ILE A 494 18.22 16.69 30.00
CA ILE A 494 19.30 15.94 29.35
C ILE A 494 20.48 16.88 29.14
N ASN A 495 21.64 16.49 29.65
CA ASN A 495 22.91 17.18 29.39
C ASN A 495 23.54 16.66 28.09
N LEU A 496 23.81 17.60 27.19
CA LEU A 496 24.40 17.42 25.87
C LEU A 496 25.82 18.04 25.74
N ASP A 497 26.45 18.41 26.85
CA ASP A 497 27.84 18.81 26.91
C ASP A 497 28.76 17.69 26.40
N GLY A 498 29.71 18.05 25.55
CA GLY A 498 30.69 17.12 24.99
C GLY A 498 30.22 16.31 23.78
N PHE A 499 28.95 16.44 23.36
CA PHE A 499 28.52 15.94 22.05
C PHE A 499 28.88 16.96 20.95
N SER A 500 29.08 16.48 19.72
CA SER A 500 29.35 17.38 18.59
C SER A 500 28.10 18.17 18.20
N ALA A 501 28.28 19.40 17.72
CA ALA A 501 27.19 20.11 17.05
C ALA A 501 26.69 19.29 15.85
N GLY A 502 25.38 19.28 15.66
CA GLY A 502 24.73 18.42 14.69
C GLY A 502 23.30 18.07 15.07
N LEU A 503 22.68 17.29 14.21
CA LEU A 503 21.30 16.85 14.35
C LEU A 503 21.28 15.48 15.02
N TYR A 504 20.30 15.27 15.89
CA TYR A 504 20.10 14.02 16.62
C TYR A 504 18.61 13.66 16.60
N TRP A 505 18.30 12.38 16.67
CA TRP A 505 16.97 11.89 16.99
C TRP A 505 16.85 11.68 18.48
N PHE A 506 15.83 12.26 19.10
CA PHE A 506 15.56 12.17 20.52
C PHE A 506 14.26 11.41 20.75
N ASN A 507 14.37 10.19 21.26
CA ASN A 507 13.24 9.32 21.54
C ASN A 507 12.92 9.37 23.03
N LEU A 508 11.66 9.69 23.36
CA LEU A 508 11.14 9.78 24.70
C LEU A 508 10.14 8.64 24.92
N PHE A 509 10.47 7.72 25.81
CA PHE A 509 9.62 6.57 26.13
C PHE A 509 8.81 6.89 27.39
N THR A 510 7.49 6.76 27.29
CA THR A 510 6.56 7.06 28.38
C THR A 510 5.58 5.91 28.60
N ASN A 511 4.84 5.96 29.70
CA ASN A 511 3.70 5.07 29.96
C ASN A 511 2.55 5.19 28.94
N GLN A 512 2.54 6.25 28.11
CA GLN A 512 1.50 6.52 27.11
C GLN A 512 1.98 6.31 25.66
N GLY A 513 3.23 5.87 25.46
CA GLY A 513 3.83 5.69 24.13
C GLY A 513 5.18 6.38 23.98
N ILE A 514 5.64 6.48 22.73
CA ILE A 514 6.98 6.98 22.39
C ILE A 514 6.84 8.27 21.59
N LYS A 515 7.49 9.34 22.04
CA LYS A 515 7.61 10.59 21.27
C LYS A 515 9.00 10.72 20.69
N THR A 516 9.09 10.87 19.37
CA THR A 516 10.35 11.11 18.67
C THR A 516 10.45 12.56 18.24
N VAL A 517 11.53 13.25 18.60
CA VAL A 517 11.78 14.65 18.24
C VAL A 517 13.14 14.80 17.60
N LYS A 518 13.18 15.58 16.52
CA LYS A 518 14.43 15.99 15.86
C LYS A 518 15.10 17.10 16.68
N LEU A 519 16.29 16.85 17.19
CA LEU A 519 17.02 17.77 18.08
C LEU A 519 18.25 18.35 17.36
N LEU A 520 18.36 19.67 17.31
CA LEU A 520 19.52 20.36 16.76
C LEU A 520 20.43 20.86 17.88
N LYS A 521 21.64 20.30 17.97
CA LYS A 521 22.70 20.81 18.84
C LYS A 521 23.57 21.80 18.06
N ILE A 522 23.75 22.99 18.61
CA ILE A 522 24.66 24.02 18.13
C ILE A 522 25.81 24.22 19.12
N ASP A 523 26.88 24.86 18.66
CA ASP A 523 28.04 25.20 19.49
C ASP A 523 27.73 26.27 20.54
#